data_AF-A0A965KXP1-F1
#
_entry.id   AF-A0A965KXP1-F1
#
_cell.length_a   1.000
_cell.length_b   1.000
_cell.length_c   1.000
_cell.angle_alpha   90.00
_cell.angle_beta   90.00
_cell.angle_gamma   90.00
#
_symmetry.space_group_name_H-M   'P 1'
#
loop_
_entity.id
_entity.type
_entity.pdbx_description
1 polymer ?
#
loop_
_entity_poly.entity_id
_entity_poly.type
_entity_poly.pdbx_seq_one_letter_code
_entity_poly.pdbx_strand_id
1 'polypeptide(L)'
;MGSHAYARFEKLADLDSVSVSTEPNFLTNEGPQLLRTWILLDFKEAQQFEPTPHAMNPRSLLSYRSRKDYVQVDCRRNLYTELATQMFPDAEGKGKTVFESTFLRSGLPRFVTPSSHEGAVLVFLCKGIRPQAN
;
A
#
# COMPACT_ATOMS: atom_id res chain seq x y z
N MET A 1 28.22 -10.57 2.48
CA MET A 1 27.30 -10.35 1.35
C MET A 1 25.89 -10.63 1.83
N GLY A 2 25.18 -9.60 2.32
CA GLY A 2 23.80 -9.75 2.76
C GLY A 2 22.90 -9.66 1.54
N SER A 3 22.25 -10.75 1.17
CA SER A 3 21.12 -10.71 0.26
C SER A 3 20.02 -9.87 0.92
N HIS A 4 19.91 -8.60 0.51
CA HIS A 4 18.70 -7.83 0.77
C HIS A 4 17.56 -8.59 0.10
N ALA A 5 16.76 -9.30 0.89
CA ALA A 5 15.55 -9.93 0.42
C ALA A 5 14.64 -8.79 -0.10
N TYR A 6 14.64 -8.60 -1.41
CA TYR A 6 13.69 -7.71 -2.06
C TYR A 6 12.34 -8.41 -2.01
N ALA A 7 11.42 -7.85 -1.23
CA ALA A 7 10.06 -8.37 -1.15
C ALA A 7 9.47 -8.53 -2.56
N ARG A 8 9.02 -9.73 -2.90
CA ARG A 8 8.32 -10.01 -4.16
C ARG A 8 6.90 -9.47 -4.10
N PHE A 9 6.60 -8.51 -4.97
CA PHE A 9 5.25 -7.98 -5.16
C PHE A 9 4.60 -8.55 -6.44
N GLU A 10 3.32 -8.88 -6.37
CA GLU A 10 2.49 -9.32 -7.48
C GLU A 10 1.53 -8.21 -7.92
N LYS A 11 1.56 -7.85 -9.21
CA LYS A 11 0.71 -6.80 -9.78
C LYS A 11 -0.75 -7.23 -9.83
N LEU A 12 -1.65 -6.38 -9.34
CA LEU A 12 -3.10 -6.64 -9.27
C LEU A 12 -3.94 -5.83 -10.26
N ALA A 13 -3.54 -4.60 -10.64
CA ALA A 13 -4.34 -3.74 -11.53
C ALA A 13 -3.49 -2.66 -12.25
N ASP A 14 -4.04 -2.06 -13.31
CA ASP A 14 -3.39 -0.97 -14.08
C ASP A 14 -3.76 0.46 -13.64
N LEU A 15 -4.83 0.61 -12.85
CA LEU A 15 -5.09 1.83 -12.09
C LEU A 15 -3.99 1.94 -11.01
N ASP A 16 -2.99 2.77 -11.25
CA ASP A 16 -1.89 3.05 -10.32
C ASP A 16 -1.12 1.80 -9.87
N SER A 17 -0.71 0.96 -10.84
CA SER A 17 0.20 -0.20 -10.73
C SER A 17 0.28 -0.82 -9.33
N VAL A 18 -0.86 -1.24 -8.81
CA VAL A 18 -0.98 -1.79 -7.46
C VAL A 18 -0.33 -3.16 -7.45
N SER A 19 0.61 -3.37 -6.53
CA SER A 19 1.24 -4.67 -6.33
C SER A 19 1.17 -5.08 -4.86
N VAL A 20 0.92 -6.34 -4.58
CA VAL A 20 0.79 -6.87 -3.21
C VAL A 20 1.93 -7.82 -2.91
N SER A 21 2.52 -7.72 -1.72
CA SER A 21 3.56 -8.66 -1.30
C SER A 21 2.99 -10.07 -1.22
N THR A 22 3.63 -10.99 -1.93
CA THR A 22 3.29 -12.43 -1.90
C THR A 22 4.20 -13.22 -0.97
N GLU A 23 5.16 -12.55 -0.32
CA GLU A 23 6.08 -13.23 0.56
C GLU A 23 5.43 -13.56 1.91
N PRO A 24 5.57 -14.80 2.41
CA PRO A 24 4.95 -15.23 3.67
C PRO A 24 5.32 -14.34 4.87
N ASN A 25 6.53 -13.78 4.90
CA ASN A 25 6.98 -12.90 5.99
C ASN A 25 6.26 -11.55 6.01
N PHE A 26 5.64 -11.17 4.89
CA PHE A 26 4.95 -9.90 4.73
C PHE A 26 3.43 -10.09 4.78
N LEU A 27 2.92 -11.32 4.63
CA LEU A 27 1.50 -11.66 4.78
C LEU A 27 1.25 -12.30 6.16
N THR A 28 0.57 -11.59 7.05
CA THR A 28 0.23 -12.09 8.39
C THR A 28 -1.25 -12.42 8.48
N ASN A 29 -1.57 -13.62 8.97
CA ASN A 29 -2.94 -14.02 9.31
C ASN A 29 -3.12 -13.89 10.83
N GLU A 30 -3.99 -12.97 11.25
CA GLU A 30 -4.22 -12.60 12.66
C GLU A 30 -5.54 -13.17 13.20
N GLY A 31 -6.23 -14.01 12.41
CA GLY A 31 -7.53 -14.56 12.74
C GLY A 31 -8.31 -14.95 11.48
N PRO A 32 -9.47 -15.61 11.62
CA PRO A 32 -10.10 -16.34 10.51
C PRO A 32 -10.40 -15.52 9.25
N GLN A 33 -10.44 -14.18 9.34
CA GLN A 33 -10.75 -13.28 8.22
C GLN A 33 -9.97 -11.95 8.30
N LEU A 34 -8.87 -11.90 9.05
CA LEU A 34 -8.06 -10.68 9.22
C LEU A 34 -6.65 -10.90 8.67
N LEU A 35 -6.30 -10.17 7.61
CA LEU A 35 -5.04 -10.31 6.89
C LEU A 35 -4.27 -8.99 6.95
N ARG A 36 -2.96 -9.06 7.15
CA ARG A 36 -2.06 -7.91 7.01
C ARG A 36 -1.08 -8.16 5.89
N THR A 37 -0.84 -7.16 5.05
CA THR A 37 0.19 -7.26 4.01
C THR A 37 0.80 -5.91 3.69
N TRP A 38 1.96 -5.94 3.03
CA TRP A 38 2.49 -4.77 2.36
C TRP A 38 1.98 -4.70 0.94
N ILE A 39 1.59 -3.50 0.52
CA ILE A 39 1.29 -3.18 -0.87
C ILE A 39 2.26 -2.12 -1.38
N LEU A 40 2.43 -2.08 -2.68
CA LEU A 40 3.26 -1.13 -3.40
C LEU A 40 2.39 -0.48 -4.48
N LEU A 41 2.33 0.84 -4.46
CA LEU A 41 1.68 1.67 -5.45
C LEU A 41 2.75 2.35 -6.29
N ASP A 42 2.75 2.08 -7.60
CA ASP A 42 3.70 2.67 -8.55
C ASP A 42 2.97 3.63 -9.50
N PHE A 43 3.25 4.92 -9.33
CA PHE A 43 2.57 5.98 -10.06
C PHE A 43 3.25 6.22 -11.43
N LYS A 44 2.43 6.43 -12.46
CA LYS A 44 2.90 6.82 -13.81
C LYS A 44 3.52 8.21 -13.83
N GLU A 45 3.07 9.08 -12.93
CA GLU A 45 3.55 10.45 -12.77
C GLU A 45 3.94 10.71 -11.32
N ALA A 46 4.86 11.66 -11.11
CA ALA A 46 5.27 12.05 -9.77
C ALA A 46 4.10 12.67 -9.01
N GLN A 47 3.87 12.16 -7.80
CA GLN A 47 2.86 12.65 -6.90
C GLN A 47 3.49 13.69 -5.97
N GLN A 48 2.70 14.67 -5.56
CA GLN A 48 3.10 15.67 -4.56
C GLN A 48 2.37 15.41 -3.25
N PHE A 49 3.10 15.51 -2.15
CA PHE A 49 2.56 15.38 -0.81
C PHE A 49 3.04 16.53 0.06
N GLU A 50 2.10 17.20 0.72
CA GLU A 50 2.40 18.21 1.74
C GLU A 50 2.25 17.53 3.12
N PRO A 51 3.35 17.19 3.82
CA PRO A 51 3.25 16.71 5.18
C PRO A 51 2.60 17.79 6.05
N THR A 52 1.60 17.41 6.86
CA THR A 52 0.89 18.35 7.74
C THR A 52 1.88 19.26 8.48
N PRO A 53 1.64 20.58 8.55
CA PRO A 53 2.60 21.51 9.11
C PRO A 53 2.66 21.31 10.63
N HIS A 54 3.57 20.47 11.10
CA HIS A 54 4.13 20.69 12.42
C HIS A 54 5.01 21.94 12.31
N ALA A 55 4.61 22.96 13.07
CA ALA A 55 5.15 24.30 13.05
C ALA A 55 6.68 24.33 12.99
N MET A 56 7.23 25.22 12.15
CA MET A 56 8.63 25.60 11.96
C MET A 56 9.36 25.13 10.69
N ASN A 57 8.69 24.71 9.61
CA ASN A 57 9.31 24.76 8.28
C ASN A 57 8.32 25.12 7.17
N PRO A 58 8.70 25.98 6.21
CA PRO A 58 7.85 26.36 5.09
C PRO A 58 7.56 25.14 4.21
N ARG A 59 6.28 24.99 3.83
CA ARG A 59 5.70 24.07 2.83
C ARG A 59 6.70 23.30 1.93
N SER A 60 7.34 22.26 2.46
CA SER A 60 8.17 21.38 1.62
C SER A 60 7.24 20.36 0.98
N LEU A 61 6.79 20.65 -0.24
CA LEU A 61 6.14 19.66 -1.10
C LEU A 61 7.14 18.54 -1.39
N LEU A 62 6.84 17.34 -0.90
CA LEU A 62 7.61 16.14 -1.19
C LEU A 62 7.11 15.54 -2.50
N SER A 63 8.02 15.23 -3.40
CA SER A 63 7.74 14.53 -4.65
C SER A 63 8.07 13.05 -4.48
N TYR A 64 7.18 12.16 -4.91
CA TYR A 64 7.38 10.72 -4.85
C TYR A 64 6.82 10.00 -6.09
N ARG A 65 7.42 8.87 -6.46
CA ARG A 65 7.02 8.03 -7.61
C ARG A 65 6.41 6.71 -7.21
N SER A 66 6.65 6.27 -5.98
CA SER A 66 6.04 5.06 -5.44
C SER A 66 5.78 5.18 -3.95
N ARG A 67 4.83 4.38 -3.46
CA ARG A 67 4.40 4.34 -2.06
C ARG A 67 4.19 2.91 -1.62
N LYS A 68 4.76 2.54 -0.46
CA LYS A 68 4.50 1.26 0.20
C LYS A 68 3.57 1.48 1.37
N ASP A 69 2.47 0.76 1.41
CA ASP A 69 1.50 0.82 2.51
C ASP A 69 1.46 -0.53 3.23
N TYR A 70 1.58 -0.51 4.56
CA TYR A 70 1.27 -1.67 5.38
C TYR A 70 -0.21 -1.61 5.73
N VAL A 71 -0.96 -2.63 5.32
CA VAL A 71 -2.41 -2.60 5.36
C VAL A 71 -2.96 -3.79 6.12
N GLN A 72 -4.08 -3.58 6.80
CA GLN A 72 -4.89 -4.63 7.41
C GLN A 72 -6.26 -4.67 6.75
N VAL A 73 -6.67 -5.86 6.39
CA VAL A 73 -7.91 -6.13 5.68
C VAL A 73 -8.77 -7.08 6.51
N ASP A 74 -10.00 -6.67 6.78
CA ASP A 74 -11.01 -7.51 7.41
C ASP A 74 -11.97 -8.01 6.33
N CYS A 75 -11.80 -9.26 5.93
CA CYS A 75 -12.58 -9.89 4.88
C CYS A 75 -14.04 -10.17 5.27
N ARG A 76 -14.36 -10.18 6.57
CA ARG A 76 -15.73 -10.32 7.05
C ARG A 76 -16.52 -9.04 6.83
N ARG A 77 -15.89 -7.93 7.18
CA ARG A 77 -16.51 -6.60 7.27
C ARG A 77 -16.18 -5.70 6.08
N ASN A 78 -15.36 -6.18 5.14
CA ASN A 78 -14.82 -5.40 4.02
C ASN A 78 -14.15 -4.10 4.50
N LEU A 79 -13.37 -4.20 5.57
CA LEU A 79 -12.63 -3.05 6.10
C LEU A 79 -11.21 -3.05 5.56
N TYR A 80 -10.74 -1.86 5.21
CA TYR A 80 -9.36 -1.61 4.81
C TYR A 80 -8.75 -0.58 5.78
N THR A 81 -7.59 -0.91 6.34
CA THR A 81 -6.89 -0.07 7.31
C THR A 81 -5.46 0.14 6.85
N GLU A 82 -5.05 1.39 6.66
CA GLU A 82 -3.64 1.73 6.49
C GLU A 82 -3.00 1.83 7.88
N LEU A 83 -1.97 1.03 8.12
CA LEU A 83 -1.25 0.95 9.38
C LEU A 83 0.07 1.73 9.32
N ALA A 84 0.73 1.75 8.16
CA ALA A 84 1.93 2.54 7.92
C ALA A 84 2.05 2.87 6.44
N THR A 85 2.78 3.94 6.11
CA THR A 85 3.13 4.31 4.74
C THR A 85 4.60 4.72 4.65
N GLN A 86 5.22 4.41 3.51
CA GLN A 86 6.56 4.85 3.14
C GLN A 86 6.53 5.35 1.70
N MET A 87 7.02 6.56 1.45
CA MET A 87 7.07 7.17 0.13
C MET A 87 8.50 7.22 -0.39
N PHE A 88 8.64 6.97 -1.69
CA PHE A 88 9.93 6.83 -2.35
C PHE A 88 10.02 7.73 -3.59
N PRO A 89 11.18 8.33 -3.84
CA PRO A 89 11.37 9.25 -4.96
C PRO A 89 11.32 8.52 -6.31
N ASP A 90 11.64 7.23 -6.35
CA ASP A 90 11.69 6.41 -7.56
C ASP A 90 10.56 5.37 -7.58
N ALA A 91 10.33 4.75 -8.74
CA ALA A 91 9.39 3.64 -8.89
C ALA A 91 9.88 2.38 -8.14
N GLU A 92 8.97 1.44 -7.92
CA GLU A 92 9.19 0.13 -7.32
C GLU A 92 9.70 0.19 -5.86
N GLY A 93 9.44 1.29 -5.16
CA GLY A 93 9.91 1.52 -3.80
C GLY A 93 11.43 1.65 -3.69
N LYS A 94 12.08 2.20 -4.73
CA LYS A 94 13.53 2.43 -4.79
C LYS A 94 13.92 3.83 -4.30
N GLY A 95 15.19 3.99 -3.92
CA GLY A 95 15.72 5.23 -3.37
C GLY A 95 15.53 5.35 -1.86
N LYS A 96 16.01 6.46 -1.28
CA LYS A 96 15.83 6.73 0.15
C LYS A 96 14.42 7.23 0.40
N THR A 97 13.76 6.68 1.41
CA THR A 97 12.42 7.10 1.85
C THR A 97 12.39 8.62 2.07
N VAL A 98 11.47 9.30 1.41
CA VAL A 98 11.27 10.77 1.53
C VAL A 98 10.25 11.11 2.61
N PHE A 99 9.36 10.16 2.94
CA PHE A 99 8.37 10.30 3.99
C PHE A 99 8.00 8.93 4.54
N GLU A 100 7.81 8.84 5.85
CA GLU A 100 7.26 7.66 6.51
C GLU A 100 6.27 8.06 7.60
N SER A 101 5.24 7.24 7.81
CA SER A 101 4.27 7.45 8.87
C SER A 101 3.69 6.13 9.34
N THR A 102 3.32 6.10 10.62
CA THR A 102 2.55 5.02 11.24
C THR A 102 1.21 5.58 11.68
N PHE A 103 0.13 4.90 11.34
CA PHE A 103 -1.23 5.33 11.63
C PHE A 103 -1.83 4.51 12.76
N LEU A 104 -2.63 5.19 13.59
CA LEU A 104 -3.50 4.58 14.59
C LEU A 104 -4.96 4.85 14.21
N ARG A 105 -5.33 4.60 12.95
CA ARG A 105 -6.68 4.87 12.44
C ARG A 105 -7.51 3.59 12.40
N SER A 106 -8.81 3.74 12.65
CA SER A 106 -9.77 2.65 12.46
C SER A 106 -9.92 2.33 10.96
N GLY A 107 -10.12 1.04 10.65
CA GLY A 107 -10.38 0.61 9.28
C GLY A 107 -11.62 1.26 8.70
N LEU A 108 -11.54 1.66 7.44
CA LEU A 108 -12.66 2.25 6.72
C LEU A 108 -13.38 1.17 5.92
N PRO A 109 -14.73 1.19 5.87
CA PRO A 109 -15.46 0.34 4.94
C PRO A 109 -15.09 0.73 3.51
N ARG A 110 -14.84 -0.29 2.68
CA ARG A 110 -14.53 -0.13 1.27
C ARG A 110 -15.42 -1.04 0.45
N PHE A 111 -15.82 -0.55 -0.72
CA PHE A 111 -16.50 -1.39 -1.70
C PHE A 111 -15.49 -2.38 -2.27
N VAL A 112 -15.91 -3.65 -2.38
CA VAL A 112 -15.08 -4.72 -2.94
C VAL A 112 -15.21 -4.70 -4.46
N THR A 113 -14.81 -3.58 -5.06
CA THR A 113 -14.79 -3.36 -6.52
C THR A 113 -13.37 -2.99 -6.95
N PRO A 114 -12.90 -3.44 -8.12
CA PRO A 114 -11.55 -3.15 -8.59
C PRO A 114 -11.38 -1.72 -9.12
N SER A 115 -12.33 -0.83 -8.85
CA SER A 115 -12.31 0.57 -9.27
C SER A 115 -11.38 1.46 -8.43
N SER A 116 -10.87 0.95 -7.30
CA SER A 116 -9.82 1.58 -6.50
C SER A 116 -8.78 0.55 -6.08
N HIS A 117 -7.59 1.02 -5.68
CA HIS A 117 -6.53 0.13 -5.20
C HIS A 117 -6.94 -0.63 -3.94
N GLU A 118 -7.67 -0.01 -3.01
CA GLU A 118 -8.14 -0.71 -1.79
C GLU A 118 -9.12 -1.83 -2.13
N GLY A 119 -10.02 -1.58 -3.08
CA GLY A 119 -10.97 -2.59 -3.54
C GLY A 119 -10.29 -3.73 -4.31
N ALA A 120 -9.27 -3.44 -5.12
CA ALA A 120 -8.43 -4.45 -5.78
C ALA A 120 -7.71 -5.34 -4.76
N VAL A 121 -7.13 -4.75 -3.71
CA VAL A 121 -6.46 -5.47 -2.61
C VAL A 121 -7.46 -6.34 -1.83
N LEU A 122 -8.65 -5.81 -1.52
CA LEU A 122 -9.73 -6.57 -0.87
C LEU A 122 -10.17 -7.77 -1.72
N VAL A 123 -10.38 -7.60 -3.02
CA VAL A 123 -10.75 -8.68 -3.94
C VAL A 123 -9.68 -9.77 -3.95
N PHE A 124 -8.41 -9.38 -4.06
CA PHE A 124 -7.29 -10.33 -4.09
C PHE A 124 -7.15 -11.09 -2.78
N LEU A 125 -7.03 -10.40 -1.65
CA LEU A 125 -6.75 -11.04 -0.36
C LEU A 125 -7.95 -11.83 0.19
N CYS A 126 -9.17 -11.34 -0.01
CA CYS A 126 -10.35 -11.96 0.59
C CYS A 126 -11.03 -12.99 -0.32
N LYS A 127 -10.87 -12.88 -1.64
CA LYS A 127 -11.51 -13.80 -2.61
C LYS A 127 -10.51 -14.62 -3.42
N GLY A 128 -9.22 -14.31 -3.36
CA GLY A 128 -8.20 -14.95 -4.19
C GLY A 128 -8.30 -14.60 -5.68
N ILE A 129 -9.06 -13.56 -6.04
CA ILE A 129 -9.31 -13.17 -7.43
C ILE A 129 -8.33 -12.09 -7.82
N ARG A 130 -7.61 -12.28 -8.93
CA ARG A 130 -6.81 -11.21 -9.54
C ARG A 130 -7.74 -10.26 -10.30
N PRO A 131 -7.82 -8.98 -9.92
CA PRO A 131 -8.57 -8.00 -10.69
C PRO A 131 -8.04 -7.95 -12.13
N GLN A 132 -8.93 -7.97 -13.12
CA GLN A 132 -8.52 -7.67 -14.49
C GLN A 132 -8.40 -6.16 -14.65
N ALA A 133 -7.34 -5.70 -15.33
CA ALA A 133 -7.27 -4.33 -15.80
C ALA A 133 -8.39 -4.14 -16.83
N ASN A 134 -9.30 -3.18 -16.56
CA ASN A 134 -10.29 -2.73 -17.53
C ASN A 134 -9.65 -1.80 -18.55
#